data_AF-A0A7W1CJP3-F1
#
_entry.id   AF-A0A7W1CJP3-F1
#
_cell.length_a   1.000
_cell.length_b   1.000
_cell.length_c   1.000
_cell.angle_alpha   90.00
_cell.angle_beta   90.00
_cell.angle_gamma   90.00
#
_symmetry.space_group_name_H-M   'P 1'
#
loop_
_entity.id
_entity.type
_entity.pdbx_description
1 polymer ?
#
loop_
_entity_poly.entity_id
_entity_poly.type
_entity_poly.pdbx_seq_one_letter_code
_entity_poly.pdbx_strand_id
1 'polypeptide(L)'
;MKNGLNFSVEAKAKLKDKYFLRVELAKDRSPQAIMEISDESMSHFYKAARHLFESHHYVEAADAFLFLILMNAGNHDYWLGLGMSTQMARSWVGKR
;
A
#
# COMPACT_ATOMS: atom_id res chain seq x y z
N MET A 1 20.07 -8.09 -5.39
CA MET A 1 18.78 -8.57 -4.84
C MET A 1 17.64 -8.03 -5.70
N LYS A 2 16.82 -8.89 -6.32
CA LYS A 2 15.61 -8.46 -7.03
C LYS A 2 14.49 -8.23 -6.00
N ASN A 3 14.51 -7.10 -5.29
CA ASN A 3 13.49 -6.73 -4.31
C ASN A 3 12.33 -5.99 -4.98
N GLY A 4 11.65 -6.65 -5.92
CA GLY A 4 10.41 -6.16 -6.50
C GLY A 4 9.24 -7.03 -6.03
N LEU A 5 8.06 -6.44 -5.84
CA LEU A 5 6.81 -7.17 -5.64
C LEU A 5 6.63 -8.18 -6.78
N ASN A 6 6.82 -9.47 -6.51
CA ASN A 6 6.67 -10.51 -7.51
C ASN A 6 5.25 -11.07 -7.49
N PHE A 7 4.34 -10.40 -8.20
CA PHE A 7 2.99 -10.91 -8.41
C PHE A 7 3.00 -12.20 -9.24
N SER A 8 2.05 -13.10 -8.96
CA SER A 8 1.81 -14.30 -9.78
C SER A 8 1.52 -13.93 -11.24
N VAL A 9 1.70 -14.89 -12.13
CA VAL A 9 1.43 -14.70 -13.57
C VAL A 9 -0.05 -14.33 -13.77
N GLU A 10 -0.91 -14.97 -12.99
CA GLU A 10 -2.36 -14.77 -12.95
C GLU A 10 -2.71 -13.36 -12.48
N ALA A 11 -2.12 -12.88 -11.39
CA ALA A 11 -2.35 -11.52 -10.89
C ALA A 11 -1.91 -10.47 -11.92
N LYS A 12 -0.77 -10.68 -12.58
CA LYS A 12 -0.29 -9.80 -13.67
C LYS A 12 -1.23 -9.80 -14.87
N ALA A 13 -1.82 -10.95 -15.22
CA ALA A 13 -2.79 -11.04 -16.31
C ALA A 13 -4.08 -10.28 -15.97
N LYS A 14 -4.63 -10.49 -14.76
CA LYS A 14 -5.80 -9.78 -14.23
C LYS A 14 -5.61 -8.26 -14.24
N LEU A 15 -4.43 -7.77 -13.85
CA LEU A 15 -4.10 -6.34 -13.85
C LEU A 15 -4.05 -5.71 -15.25
N LYS A 16 -3.78 -6.50 -16.30
CA LYS A 16 -3.74 -6.00 -17.68
C LYS A 16 -5.12 -5.98 -18.34
N ASP A 17 -6.06 -6.75 -17.81
CA ASP A 17 -7.42 -6.79 -18.30
C ASP A 17 -8.25 -5.63 -17.72
N LYS A 18 -8.31 -4.54 -18.48
CA LYS A 18 -9.07 -3.34 -18.12
C LYS A 18 -10.57 -3.60 -17.96
N TYR A 19 -11.14 -4.54 -18.70
CA TYR A 19 -12.56 -4.84 -18.61
C TYR A 19 -12.85 -5.59 -17.31
N PHE A 20 -12.07 -6.63 -17.03
CA PHE A 20 -12.12 -7.37 -15.77
C PHE A 20 -11.99 -6.44 -14.55
N LEU A 21 -10.98 -5.57 -14.54
CA LEU A 21 -10.78 -4.62 -13.44
C LEU A 21 -11.98 -3.69 -13.23
N ARG A 22 -12.56 -3.15 -14.30
CA ARG A 22 -13.74 -2.28 -14.20
C ARG A 22 -14.93 -3.03 -13.60
N VAL A 23 -15.15 -4.28 -14.01
CA VAL A 23 -16.24 -5.12 -13.51
C VAL A 23 -16.05 -5.45 -12.03
N GLU A 24 -14.86 -5.84 -11.61
CA GLU A 24 -14.62 -6.19 -10.21
C GLU A 24 -14.65 -4.96 -9.28
N LEU A 25 -14.07 -3.83 -9.70
CA LEU A 25 -14.13 -2.59 -8.93
C LEU A 25 -15.58 -2.08 -8.77
N ALA A 26 -16.43 -2.26 -9.78
CA ALA A 26 -17.86 -1.92 -9.70
C ALA A 26 -18.66 -2.83 -8.74
N LYS A 27 -18.09 -3.96 -8.30
CA LYS A 27 -18.67 -4.86 -7.28
C LYS A 27 -18.10 -4.61 -5.89
N ASP A 28 -17.49 -3.45 -5.65
CA ASP A 28 -16.82 -3.08 -4.41
C ASP A 28 -15.69 -4.04 -3.99
N ARG A 29 -15.13 -4.81 -4.93
CA ARG A 29 -13.95 -5.64 -4.64
C ARG A 29 -12.71 -4.76 -4.58
N SER A 30 -12.01 -4.84 -3.46
CA SER A 30 -10.75 -4.13 -3.27
C SER A 30 -9.66 -4.68 -4.22
N PRO A 31 -8.66 -3.86 -4.60
CA PRO A 31 -7.50 -4.36 -5.33
C PRO A 31 -6.80 -5.52 -4.62
N GLN A 32 -6.78 -5.55 -3.28
CA GLN A 32 -6.29 -6.68 -2.50
C GLN A 32 -7.02 -7.98 -2.87
N ALA A 33 -8.35 -7.95 -2.90
CA ALA A 33 -9.17 -9.12 -3.24
C ALA A 33 -9.00 -9.54 -4.71
N ILE A 34 -8.98 -8.56 -5.63
CA ILE A 34 -8.82 -8.81 -7.07
C ILE A 34 -7.48 -9.50 -7.38
N MET A 35 -6.42 -9.05 -6.71
CA MET A 35 -5.08 -9.60 -6.84
C MET A 35 -4.80 -10.80 -5.93
N GLU A 36 -5.79 -11.23 -5.14
CA GLU A 36 -5.68 -12.37 -4.21
C GLU A 36 -4.49 -12.22 -3.23
N ILE A 37 -4.23 -10.99 -2.79
CA ILE A 37 -3.19 -10.71 -1.79
C ILE A 37 -3.72 -11.07 -0.41
N SER A 38 -3.04 -12.00 0.26
CA SER A 38 -3.41 -12.43 1.60
C SER A 38 -3.30 -11.32 2.63
N ASP A 39 -4.10 -11.40 3.69
CA ASP A 39 -3.99 -10.50 4.84
C ASP A 39 -2.61 -10.58 5.51
N GLU A 40 -1.97 -11.75 5.47
CA GLU A 40 -0.58 -11.94 5.92
C GLU A 40 0.40 -11.08 5.09
N SER A 41 0.25 -11.07 3.77
CA SER A 41 1.06 -10.23 2.89
C SER A 41 0.83 -8.74 3.16
N MET A 42 -0.43 -8.35 3.36
CA MET A 42 -0.78 -6.98 3.78
C MET A 42 -0.19 -6.61 5.13
N SER A 43 -0.16 -7.54 6.09
CA SER A 43 0.48 -7.36 7.40
C SER A 43 1.99 -7.13 7.26
N HIS A 44 2.67 -7.84 6.35
CA HIS A 44 4.08 -7.61 6.05
C HIS A 44 4.33 -6.24 5.43
N PHE A 45 3.49 -5.78 4.50
CA PHE A 45 3.60 -4.44 3.94
C PHE A 45 3.37 -3.36 5.00
N TYR A 46 2.39 -3.55 5.89
CA TYR A 46 2.16 -2.65 7.01
C TYR A 46 3.37 -2.56 7.95
N LYS A 47 3.98 -3.70 8.31
CA LYS A 47 5.21 -3.73 9.12
C LYS A 47 6.36 -3.00 8.43
N ALA A 48 6.50 -3.14 7.11
CA ALA A 48 7.51 -2.41 6.35
C ALA A 48 7.27 -0.90 6.35
N ALA A 49 6.03 -0.45 6.15
CA ALA A 49 5.66 0.97 6.22
C ALA A 49 5.93 1.56 7.62
N ARG A 50 5.56 0.82 8.67
CA ARG A 50 5.88 1.15 10.07
C ARG A 50 7.38 1.26 10.30
N HIS A 51 8.17 0.32 9.79
CA HIS A 51 9.63 0.35 9.94
C HIS A 51 10.27 1.57 9.26
N LEU A 52 9.79 1.96 8.08
CA LEU A 52 10.21 3.20 7.41
C LEU A 52 9.92 4.42 8.29
N PHE A 53 8.71 4.50 8.85
CA PHE A 53 8.32 5.58 9.75
C PHE A 53 9.20 5.65 11.01
N GLU A 54 9.40 4.51 11.67
CA GLU A 54 10.23 4.39 12.89
C GLU A 54 11.70 4.74 12.62
N SER A 55 12.17 4.51 11.39
CA SER A 55 13.51 4.85 10.93
C SER A 55 13.63 6.28 10.36
N HIS A 56 12.61 7.12 10.58
CA HIS A 56 12.54 8.52 10.12
C HIS A 56 12.51 8.73 8.59
N HIS A 57 12.28 7.68 7.81
CA HIS A 57 12.05 7.75 6.35
C HIS A 57 10.59 8.14 6.06
N TYR A 58 10.22 9.36 6.47
CA TYR A 58 8.81 9.77 6.53
C TYR A 58 8.13 9.91 5.17
N VAL A 59 8.87 10.27 4.11
CA VAL A 59 8.30 10.39 2.75
C VAL A 59 8.00 9.00 2.20
N GLU A 60 8.96 8.09 2.31
CA GLU A 60 8.83 6.70 1.88
C GLU A 60 7.77 5.96 2.70
N ALA A 61 7.66 6.25 4.00
CA ALA A 61 6.59 5.73 4.84
C ALA A 61 5.21 6.23 4.36
N ALA A 62 5.08 7.51 4.03
CA ALA A 62 3.83 8.06 3.51
C ALA A 62 3.42 7.38 2.19
N ASP A 63 4.37 7.19 1.26
CA ASP A 63 4.12 6.47 0.01
C ASP A 63 3.71 5.01 0.26
N ALA A 64 4.35 4.34 1.21
CA ALA A 64 4.01 2.96 1.59
C ALA A 64 2.60 2.86 2.21
N PHE A 65 2.21 3.80 3.06
CA PHE A 65 0.84 3.85 3.60
C PHE A 65 -0.20 4.19 2.53
N LEU A 66 0.13 5.04 1.56
CA LEU A 66 -0.74 5.30 0.41
C LEU A 66 -0.96 4.05 -0.43
N PHE A 67 0.09 3.24 -0.64
CA PHE A 67 -0.05 1.94 -1.30
C PHE A 67 -1.00 1.02 -0.52
N LEU A 68 -0.87 0.92 0.80
CA LEU A 68 -1.76 0.11 1.65
C LEU A 68 -3.24 0.56 1.55
N ILE A 69 -3.49 1.87 1.50
CA ILE A 69 -4.82 2.45 1.29
C ILE A 69 -5.39 2.07 -0.08
N LEU A 70 -4.58 2.18 -1.14
CA LEU A 70 -5.00 1.78 -2.49
C LEU A 70 -5.41 0.30 -2.52
N MET A 71 -4.66 -0.54 -1.80
CA MET A 71 -4.92 -1.97 -1.73
C MET A 71 -6.21 -2.28 -0.96
N ASN A 72 -6.41 -1.61 0.18
CA ASN A 72 -7.57 -1.80 1.04
C ASN A 72 -7.81 -0.54 1.90
N ALA A 73 -8.69 0.33 1.40
CA ALA A 73 -9.03 1.59 2.06
C ALA A 73 -9.87 1.41 3.34
N GLY A 74 -10.40 0.21 3.60
CA GLY A 74 -11.24 -0.07 4.76
C GLY A 74 -10.47 -0.21 6.08
N ASN A 75 -9.14 -0.36 6.02
CA ASN A 75 -8.32 -0.42 7.23
C ASN A 75 -7.89 0.98 7.67
N HIS A 76 -8.42 1.44 8.81
CA HIS A 76 -8.17 2.77 9.35
C HIS A 76 -6.72 2.99 9.79
N ASP A 77 -5.98 1.94 10.15
CA ASP A 77 -4.57 2.05 10.56
C ASP A 77 -3.69 2.61 9.44
N TYR A 78 -4.03 2.31 8.18
CA TYR A 78 -3.27 2.79 7.03
C TYR A 78 -3.42 4.31 6.86
N TRP A 79 -4.61 4.83 7.10
CA TRP A 79 -4.89 6.27 7.09
C TRP A 79 -4.19 6.99 8.24
N LEU A 80 -4.20 6.40 9.43
CA LEU A 80 -3.47 6.93 10.58
C LEU A 80 -1.95 6.99 10.29
N GLY A 81 -1.40 5.91 9.75
CA GLY A 81 -0.01 5.84 9.31
C GLY A 81 0.36 6.93 8.29
N LEU A 82 -0.49 7.15 7.28
CA LEU A 82 -0.31 8.22 6.29
C LEU A 82 -0.34 9.61 6.95
N GLY A 83 -1.30 9.86 7.83
CA GLY A 83 -1.42 11.14 8.54
C GLY A 83 -0.18 11.47 9.38
N MET A 84 0.28 10.50 10.19
CA MET A 84 1.50 10.66 10.98
C MET A 84 2.73 10.89 10.09
N SER A 85 2.88 10.10 9.04
CA SER A 85 4.05 10.18 8.14
C SER A 85 4.11 11.52 7.41
N THR A 86 2.98 12.01 6.89
CA THR A 86 2.91 13.30 6.20
C THR A 86 3.14 14.49 7.13
N GLN A 87 2.60 14.45 8.36
CA GLN A 87 2.89 15.45 9.39
C GLN A 87 4.39 15.51 9.71
N MET A 88 4.99 14.33 9.95
CA MET A 88 6.41 14.24 10.29
C MET A 88 7.31 14.67 9.12
N ALA A 89 7.01 14.24 7.89
CA ALA A 89 7.75 14.64 6.70
C ALA A 89 7.84 16.17 6.55
N ARG A 90 6.71 16.87 6.73
CA ARG A 90 6.68 18.35 6.72
C ARG A 90 7.56 18.96 7.80
N SER A 91 7.46 18.44 9.02
CA SER A 91 8.27 18.93 10.15
C SER A 91 9.77 18.65 10.01
N TRP A 92 10.13 17.57 9.31
CA TRP A 92 11.51 17.11 9.19
C TRP A 92 12.27 17.85 8.09
N VAL A 93 11.59 18.20 6.99
CA VAL A 93 12.17 19.05 5.93
C VAL A 93 12.52 20.46 6.45
N GLY A 94 11.76 20.99 7.41
CA GLY A 94 12.03 22.30 8.03
C GLY A 94 13.19 22.32 9.05
N LYS A 95 13.84 21.18 9.33
CA LYS A 95 14.96 21.06 10.29
C LYS A 95 16.33 20.82 9.63
N ARG A 96 16.40 20.79 8.30
CA ARG A 96 17.64 20.61 7.54
C ARG A 96 18.22 21.92 7.06
#